data_AF-A0A0C9SWV6-F1
#
_entry.id   AF-A0A0C9SWV6-F1
#
_cell.length_a   1.000
_cell.length_b   1.000
_cell.length_c   1.000
_cell.angle_alpha   90.00
_cell.angle_beta   90.00
_cell.angle_gamma   90.00
#
_symmetry.space_group_name_H-M   'P 1'
#
loop_
_entity.id
_entity.type
_entity.pdbx_description
1 polymer ?
#
loop_
_entity_poly.entity_id
_entity_poly.type
_entity_poly.pdbx_seq_one_letter_code
_entity_poly.pdbx_strand_id
1 'polypeptide(L)'
;MPFQVHQWPEPIVDVPELAPARRKGPRPLLDVVELPPKDTAQTPKTFDLPPHQYRADGLLTVNPDGAHPIFELTRRNEALWRAKLKRASKTFDQAVREYERRYHRKPPLGFEAWWIYVEENNVQLPDEYDQIYRDLEPFWGMDPRDLQRLVAEREAHVDSYTIGKAAGSPIGFVNMTLPEDPEKRKALLSGAWGLLELLEDVQDFIPPFRAVFSPHDNPDLAIDYELKTMALEAAAARTYIDINSPPPAKEGWLAACPPHSPARRTPFDLNKPPPPQTSKTFIHDHRAAMDPCQHPAHLHQHGQFLSHNYGPNPNRVMIPYFSYCVTTLHHDISPATPIAWVDDVTPRADDPPWEDKVDERLLWRGSNTGIWHAPHTRWAAQQRIRLVADANELRGNASVLRSPASPLEPVGPPQQVRRARLNPAAMDVAFAGDRPFNCEPDTCNALRGTFEWRAWQGQKHAGRYKYVMDSDGNGWSSRFKRLITSNALVFKATVYPEWFTDRIMPWVHYVPVQLDYSDLHDALGFFRGDLNGEGAHDDMARKIATAGRVWSKTFWRKEDLTAYQFRLFLEYARVMSTDREAMSYKD
;
A
#
# COMPACT_ATOMS: atom_id res chain seq x y z
N MET A 1 33.74 -6.86 -26.81
CA MET A 1 34.60 -5.96 -26.00
C MET A 1 34.47 -6.42 -24.56
N PRO A 2 35.57 -6.55 -23.79
CA PRO A 2 35.46 -7.07 -22.43
C PRO A 2 34.71 -6.06 -21.55
N PHE A 3 33.71 -6.54 -20.81
CA PHE A 3 32.97 -5.76 -19.81
C PHE A 3 33.95 -5.22 -18.77
N GLN A 4 34.08 -3.90 -18.65
CA GLN A 4 34.74 -3.28 -17.51
C GLN A 4 33.84 -3.49 -16.29
N VAL A 5 34.28 -4.35 -15.37
CA VAL A 5 33.68 -4.46 -14.04
C VAL A 5 33.91 -3.13 -13.34
N HIS A 6 32.89 -2.29 -13.24
CA HIS A 6 32.97 -1.07 -12.44
C HIS A 6 33.10 -1.47 -10.97
N GLN A 7 34.23 -1.13 -10.35
CA GLN A 7 34.50 -1.42 -8.94
C GLN A 7 33.47 -0.71 -8.06
N TRP A 8 32.84 -1.47 -7.16
CA TRP A 8 32.07 -0.90 -6.05
C TRP A 8 33.01 -0.10 -5.15
N PRO A 9 32.62 1.09 -4.68
CA PRO A 9 33.47 1.92 -3.83
C PRO A 9 33.75 1.20 -2.50
N GLU A 10 35.01 1.25 -2.04
CA GLU A 10 35.40 0.68 -0.75
C GLU A 10 34.74 1.44 0.42
N PRO A 11 34.38 0.76 1.52
CA PRO A 11 33.79 1.40 2.69
C PRO A 11 34.79 2.37 3.36
N ILE A 12 34.35 3.60 3.63
CA ILE A 12 35.11 4.60 4.40
C ILE A 12 34.56 4.66 5.82
N VAL A 13 35.48 4.66 6.79
CA VAL A 13 35.24 4.55 8.24
C VAL A 13 34.95 5.92 8.91
N ASP A 14 35.11 7.03 8.17
CA ASP A 14 34.98 8.40 8.69
C ASP A 14 33.72 9.10 8.14
N VAL A 15 32.72 9.25 9.01
CA VAL A 15 31.59 10.18 8.83
C VAL A 15 32.03 11.54 9.35
N PRO A 16 31.79 12.66 8.63
CA PRO A 16 32.16 13.99 9.12
C PRO A 16 31.51 14.31 10.47
N GLU A 17 32.30 14.87 11.39
CA GLU A 17 31.83 15.34 12.70
C GLU A 17 30.82 16.49 12.54
N LEU A 18 29.70 16.42 13.28
CA LEU A 18 28.56 17.33 13.18
C LEU A 18 28.97 18.80 13.46
N ALA A 19 28.88 19.66 12.44
CA ALA A 19 28.80 21.10 12.67
C ALA A 19 27.40 21.46 13.23
N PRO A 20 27.29 22.35 14.24
CA PRO A 20 25.99 22.70 14.80
C PRO A 20 25.12 23.39 13.74
N ALA A 21 24.08 22.68 13.29
CA ALA A 21 23.06 23.23 12.42
C ALA A 21 22.34 24.39 13.11
N ARG A 22 22.03 25.43 12.33
CA ARG A 22 21.24 26.58 12.79
C ARG A 22 19.89 26.06 13.29
N ARG A 23 19.69 26.06 14.60
CA ARG A 23 18.38 25.84 15.26
C ARG A 23 17.33 26.73 14.59
N LYS A 24 16.58 26.21 13.63
CA LYS A 24 15.28 26.78 13.29
C LYS A 24 14.42 26.50 14.52
N GLY A 25 13.99 27.55 15.22
CA GLY A 25 13.20 27.43 16.44
C GLY A 25 12.01 26.50 16.23
N PRO A 26 11.52 25.83 17.29
CA PRO A 26 10.41 24.90 17.19
C PRO A 26 9.26 25.59 16.46
N ARG A 27 8.85 25.03 15.30
CA ARG A 27 7.54 25.40 14.74
C ARG A 27 6.51 25.02 15.79
N PRO A 28 5.52 25.89 16.08
CA PRO A 28 4.50 25.56 17.06
C PRO A 28 3.91 24.20 16.72
N LEU A 29 3.85 23.32 17.72
CA LEU A 29 3.07 22.09 17.64
C LEU A 29 1.73 22.49 17.03
N LEU A 30 1.41 22.00 15.83
CA LEU A 30 0.01 21.86 15.49
C LEU A 30 -0.51 20.96 16.59
N ASP A 31 -1.36 21.54 17.46
CA ASP A 31 -1.98 20.84 18.56
C ASP A 31 -2.34 19.45 18.07
N VAL A 32 -1.71 18.43 18.65
CA VAL A 32 -2.14 17.06 18.48
C VAL A 32 -3.60 17.13 18.81
N VAL A 33 -4.47 17.04 17.79
CA VAL A 33 -5.91 17.10 17.96
C VAL A 33 -6.20 16.09 19.06
N GLU A 34 -6.55 16.59 20.25
CA GLU A 34 -6.87 15.75 21.37
C GLU A 34 -8.02 14.87 20.90
N LEU A 35 -7.70 13.60 20.62
CA LEU A 35 -8.72 12.59 20.49
C LEU A 35 -9.55 12.65 21.78
N PRO A 36 -10.88 12.58 21.68
CA PRO A 36 -11.78 12.77 22.81
C PRO A 36 -11.38 11.90 24.02
N PRO A 37 -11.74 12.33 25.24
CA PRO A 37 -11.07 11.94 26.47
C PRO A 37 -11.01 10.43 26.70
N LYS A 38 -9.96 10.03 27.42
CA LYS A 38 -9.66 8.67 27.86
C LYS A 38 -10.90 7.98 28.42
N ASP A 39 -11.43 7.01 27.69
CA ASP A 39 -12.19 5.94 28.31
C ASP A 39 -11.18 5.03 29.05
N THR A 40 -11.20 5.13 30.37
CA THR A 40 -10.36 4.37 31.27
C THR A 40 -10.81 2.91 31.36
N ALA A 41 -9.80 2.04 31.53
CA ALA A 41 -9.88 0.72 32.16
C ALA A 41 -10.42 -0.46 31.33
N GLN A 42 -9.59 -1.52 31.32
CA GLN A 42 -9.90 -2.95 31.09
C GLN A 42 -10.61 -3.28 29.78
N THR A 43 -10.19 -4.32 29.06
CA THR A 43 -10.98 -4.88 27.94
C THR A 43 -12.38 -5.20 28.49
N PRO A 44 -13.43 -4.39 28.24
CA PRO A 44 -14.72 -4.64 28.83
C PRO A 44 -15.31 -5.84 28.11
N LYS A 45 -16.04 -6.70 28.83
CA LYS A 45 -16.91 -7.73 28.23
C LYS A 45 -17.66 -7.10 27.06
N THR A 46 -17.31 -7.53 25.85
CA THR A 46 -17.57 -6.77 24.63
C THR A 46 -19.03 -6.95 24.23
N PHE A 47 -19.80 -5.88 24.28
CA PHE A 47 -21.19 -5.77 23.80
C PHE A 47 -22.24 -6.70 24.46
N ASP A 48 -21.84 -7.60 25.38
CA ASP A 48 -22.68 -8.68 25.92
C ASP A 48 -23.39 -9.52 24.82
N LEU A 49 -22.76 -9.61 23.63
CA LEU A 49 -23.26 -10.38 22.48
C LEU A 49 -22.23 -11.44 22.04
N PRO A 50 -22.67 -12.55 21.39
CA PRO A 50 -21.78 -13.54 20.81
C PRO A 50 -20.72 -12.92 19.87
N PRO A 51 -19.45 -13.34 19.97
CA PRO A 51 -18.37 -12.73 19.19
C PRO A 51 -18.40 -13.15 17.73
N HIS A 52 -17.77 -12.34 16.88
CA HIS A 52 -17.39 -12.72 15.51
C HIS A 52 -16.17 -13.64 15.48
N GLN A 53 -15.96 -14.32 14.35
CA GLN A 53 -14.78 -15.16 14.16
C GLN A 53 -13.70 -14.40 13.38
N TYR A 54 -12.59 -14.08 14.05
CA TYR A 54 -11.39 -13.52 13.42
C TYR A 54 -10.54 -14.62 12.80
N ARG A 55 -10.28 -14.55 11.49
CA ARG A 55 -9.47 -15.52 10.74
C ARG A 55 -8.04 -15.02 10.56
N ALA A 56 -7.09 -15.95 10.41
CA ALA A 56 -5.67 -15.65 10.22
C ALA A 56 -5.34 -15.00 8.87
N ASP A 57 -6.23 -15.11 7.89
CA ASP A 57 -6.11 -14.51 6.56
C ASP A 57 -6.55 -13.04 6.50
N GLY A 58 -6.84 -12.43 7.65
CA GLY A 58 -7.25 -11.03 7.75
C GLY A 58 -8.73 -10.77 7.60
N LEU A 59 -9.56 -11.79 7.40
CA LEU A 59 -11.03 -11.65 7.37
C LEU A 59 -11.68 -11.97 8.72
N LEU A 60 -12.76 -11.26 9.02
CA LEU A 60 -13.66 -11.50 10.14
C LEU A 60 -14.95 -12.07 9.56
N THR A 61 -15.36 -13.27 9.99
CA THR A 61 -16.65 -13.85 9.62
C THR A 61 -17.72 -13.39 10.61
N VAL A 62 -18.78 -12.81 10.06
CA VAL A 62 -19.87 -12.19 10.83
C VAL A 62 -20.67 -13.26 11.55
N ASN A 63 -20.91 -13.01 12.83
CA ASN A 63 -21.87 -13.74 13.64
C ASN A 63 -23.18 -12.94 13.65
N PRO A 64 -24.29 -13.46 13.09
CA PRO A 64 -25.59 -12.78 13.09
C PRO A 64 -26.11 -12.40 14.49
N ASP A 65 -25.72 -13.15 15.53
CA ASP A 65 -26.14 -12.86 16.90
C ASP A 65 -25.21 -11.84 17.58
N GLY A 66 -24.07 -11.52 16.97
CA GLY A 66 -23.12 -10.52 17.45
C GLY A 66 -23.49 -9.09 17.08
N ALA A 67 -22.76 -8.12 17.63
CA ALA A 67 -22.88 -6.71 17.24
C ALA A 67 -22.60 -6.51 15.73
N HIS A 68 -22.91 -5.33 15.17
CA HIS A 68 -22.43 -5.05 13.81
C HIS A 68 -20.88 -5.01 13.80
N PRO A 69 -20.20 -5.73 12.88
CA PRO A 69 -18.73 -5.86 12.89
C PRO A 69 -17.98 -4.54 12.91
N ILE A 70 -18.51 -3.51 12.23
CA ILE A 70 -17.86 -2.18 12.15
C ILE A 70 -17.74 -1.51 13.52
N PHE A 71 -18.67 -1.74 14.46
CA PHE A 71 -18.51 -1.25 15.83
C PHE A 71 -17.29 -1.89 16.51
N GLU A 72 -17.13 -3.21 16.38
CA GLU A 72 -16.00 -3.93 16.96
C GLU A 72 -14.68 -3.52 16.31
N LEU A 73 -14.66 -3.46 14.98
CA LEU A 73 -13.48 -3.13 14.17
C LEU A 73 -13.01 -1.71 14.45
N THR A 74 -13.91 -0.72 14.50
CA THR A 74 -13.57 0.67 14.81
C THR A 74 -13.00 0.77 16.22
N ARG A 75 -13.70 0.24 17.23
CA ARG A 75 -13.24 0.30 18.64
C ARG A 75 -11.87 -0.38 18.82
N ARG A 76 -11.70 -1.56 18.22
CA ARG A 76 -10.44 -2.32 18.28
C ARG A 76 -9.29 -1.55 17.63
N ASN A 77 -9.48 -1.05 16.41
CA ASN A 77 -8.40 -0.39 15.68
C ASN A 77 -8.07 0.98 16.25
N GLU A 78 -9.03 1.70 16.84
CA GLU A 78 -8.74 2.91 17.62
C GLU A 78 -7.86 2.61 18.85
N ALA A 79 -8.12 1.51 19.55
CA ALA A 79 -7.28 1.08 20.67
C ALA A 79 -5.87 0.69 20.21
N LEU A 80 -5.75 -0.02 19.09
CA LEU A 80 -4.45 -0.37 18.49
C LEU A 80 -3.69 0.90 18.03
N TRP A 81 -4.38 1.87 17.45
CA TRP A 81 -3.78 3.15 17.05
C TRP A 81 -3.26 3.94 18.25
N ARG A 82 -4.06 4.07 19.32
CA ARG A 82 -3.61 4.73 20.56
C ARG A 82 -2.41 4.01 21.19
N ALA A 83 -2.41 2.68 21.17
CA ALA A 83 -1.29 1.89 21.69
C ALA A 83 -0.01 2.11 20.85
N LYS A 84 -0.13 2.16 19.52
CA LYS A 84 0.97 2.46 18.59
C LYS A 84 1.59 3.82 18.89
N LEU A 85 0.77 4.88 18.95
CA LEU A 85 1.22 6.23 19.27
C LEU A 85 1.88 6.33 20.65
N LYS A 86 1.33 5.64 21.66
CA LYS A 86 1.89 5.65 23.02
C LYS A 86 3.27 5.00 23.10
N ARG A 87 3.52 4.00 22.24
CA ARG A 87 4.74 3.19 22.26
C ARG A 87 5.88 3.79 21.45
N ALA A 88 5.58 4.72 20.54
CA ALA A 88 6.58 5.39 19.71
C ALA A 88 7.75 5.95 20.55
N SER A 89 8.97 5.69 20.10
CA SER A 89 10.22 6.14 20.70
C SER A 89 10.25 7.66 20.79
N LYS A 90 10.72 8.18 21.93
CA LYS A 90 10.80 9.62 22.23
C LYS A 90 12.23 10.12 22.39
N THR A 91 13.20 9.21 22.44
CA THR A 91 14.61 9.53 22.59
C THR A 91 15.41 8.61 21.67
N PHE A 92 16.60 9.04 21.29
CA PHE A 92 17.50 8.24 20.46
C PHE A 92 17.73 6.84 21.04
N ASP A 93 18.07 6.72 22.33
CA ASP A 93 18.27 5.42 22.99
C ASP A 93 17.03 4.51 22.96
N GLN A 94 15.82 5.10 23.02
CA GLN A 94 14.59 4.32 22.88
C GLN A 94 14.46 3.78 21.46
N ALA A 95 14.77 4.60 20.46
CA ALA A 95 14.73 4.21 19.05
C ALA A 95 15.78 3.12 18.74
N VAL A 96 16.99 3.22 19.28
CA VAL A 96 18.02 2.17 19.17
C VAL A 96 17.52 0.86 19.78
N ARG A 97 17.01 0.88 21.02
CA ARG A 97 16.51 -0.33 21.68
C ARG A 97 15.29 -0.93 20.97
N GLU A 98 14.36 -0.10 20.52
CA GLU A 98 13.18 -0.57 19.79
C GLU A 98 13.56 -1.16 18.43
N TYR A 99 14.53 -0.54 17.73
CA TYR A 99 15.13 -1.10 16.52
C TYR A 99 15.68 -2.51 16.80
N GLU A 100 16.57 -2.65 17.77
CA GLU A 100 17.23 -3.93 18.06
C GLU A 100 16.23 -5.00 18.48
N ARG A 101 15.25 -4.62 19.31
CA ARG A 101 14.18 -5.51 19.74
C ARG A 101 13.30 -5.97 18.57
N ARG A 102 13.10 -5.13 17.56
CA ARG A 102 12.20 -5.40 16.43
C ARG A 102 12.89 -6.16 15.30
N TYR A 103 14.14 -5.81 14.98
CA TYR A 103 14.86 -6.31 13.80
C TYR A 103 16.07 -7.18 14.13
N HIS A 104 16.34 -7.40 15.42
CA HIS A 104 17.38 -8.31 15.91
C HIS A 104 18.80 -8.00 15.37
N ARG A 105 19.07 -6.72 15.09
CA ARG A 105 20.37 -6.18 14.66
C ARG A 105 20.52 -4.75 15.11
N LYS A 106 21.76 -4.24 15.15
CA LYS A 106 22.04 -2.83 15.43
C LYS A 106 21.45 -1.92 14.33
N PRO A 107 21.14 -0.65 14.61
CA PRO A 107 20.79 0.32 13.57
C PRO A 107 21.91 0.52 12.54
N PRO A 108 21.62 1.08 11.35
CA PRO A 108 22.64 1.35 10.34
C PRO A 108 23.51 2.56 10.73
N LEU A 109 24.70 2.64 10.14
CA LEU A 109 25.51 3.87 10.16
C LEU A 109 24.67 5.05 9.63
N GLY A 110 24.74 6.20 10.29
CA GLY A 110 23.91 7.37 9.98
C GLY A 110 22.53 7.38 10.67
N PHE A 111 22.21 6.38 11.49
CA PHE A 111 20.95 6.33 12.24
C PHE A 111 20.77 7.51 13.22
N GLU A 112 21.84 8.04 13.80
CA GLU A 112 21.79 9.27 14.62
C GLU A 112 21.40 10.49 13.79
N ALA A 113 21.99 10.69 12.62
CA ALA A 113 21.62 11.78 11.71
C ALA A 113 20.16 11.66 11.25
N TRP A 114 19.69 10.43 11.01
CA TRP A 114 18.28 10.16 10.75
C TRP A 114 17.38 10.51 11.93
N TRP A 115 17.80 10.20 13.17
CA TRP A 115 17.05 10.57 14.37
C TRP A 115 16.97 12.09 14.56
N ILE A 116 18.07 12.81 14.35
CA ILE A 116 18.10 14.28 14.36
C ILE A 116 17.08 14.83 13.34
N TYR A 117 17.06 14.29 12.12
CA TYR A 117 16.08 14.69 11.11
C TYR A 117 14.63 14.44 11.57
N VAL A 118 14.37 13.29 12.18
CA VAL A 118 13.06 12.92 12.75
C VAL A 118 12.61 13.92 13.80
N GLU A 119 13.51 14.30 14.72
CA GLU A 119 13.21 15.28 15.79
C GLU A 119 12.97 16.68 15.23
N GLU A 120 13.87 17.17 14.36
CA GLU A 120 13.78 18.52 13.78
C GLU A 120 12.52 18.72 12.94
N ASN A 121 12.03 17.65 12.29
CA ASN A 121 10.85 17.68 11.42
C ASN A 121 9.58 17.11 12.08
N ASN A 122 9.64 16.76 13.36
CA ASN A 122 8.52 16.24 14.14
C ASN A 122 7.84 15.04 13.46
N VAL A 123 8.61 14.03 13.05
CA VAL A 123 8.09 12.79 12.45
C VAL A 123 7.51 11.89 13.54
N GLN A 124 6.20 11.60 13.47
CA GLN A 124 5.43 11.06 14.60
C GLN A 124 5.59 9.56 14.87
N LEU A 125 5.98 8.75 13.86
CA LEU A 125 6.09 7.29 13.97
C LEU A 125 7.52 6.83 13.62
N PRO A 126 8.51 7.12 14.47
CA PRO A 126 9.91 6.81 14.18
C PRO A 126 10.23 5.30 14.18
N ASP A 127 9.37 4.44 14.73
CA ASP A 127 9.64 2.99 14.78
C ASP A 127 8.90 2.18 13.71
N GLU A 128 8.00 2.80 12.94
CA GLU A 128 7.06 2.10 12.05
C GLU A 128 7.58 2.04 10.60
N TYR A 129 8.67 1.30 10.41
CA TYR A 129 9.39 1.14 9.14
C TYR A 129 9.43 -0.32 8.63
N ASP A 130 8.55 -1.18 9.14
CA ASP A 130 8.58 -2.64 8.90
C ASP A 130 8.53 -3.03 7.43
N GLN A 131 7.92 -2.21 6.58
CA GLN A 131 7.95 -2.41 5.14
C GLN A 131 9.37 -2.47 4.57
N ILE A 132 10.28 -1.57 4.99
CA ILE A 132 11.69 -1.58 4.57
C ILE A 132 12.34 -2.93 4.90
N TYR A 133 12.10 -3.44 6.11
CA TYR A 133 12.71 -4.68 6.57
C TYR A 133 12.13 -5.89 5.87
N ARG A 134 10.81 -5.94 5.65
CA ARG A 134 10.21 -7.06 4.90
C ARG A 134 10.72 -7.15 3.47
N ASP A 135 11.05 -6.02 2.86
CA ASP A 135 11.61 -5.96 1.51
C ASP A 135 13.10 -6.32 1.49
N LEU A 136 13.87 -5.84 2.48
CA LEU A 136 15.33 -6.03 2.51
C LEU A 136 15.81 -7.32 3.19
N GLU A 137 15.00 -7.94 4.06
CA GLU A 137 15.40 -9.09 4.87
C GLU A 137 15.95 -10.26 4.05
N PRO A 138 15.32 -10.69 2.94
CA PRO A 138 15.87 -11.79 2.15
C PRO A 138 17.29 -11.52 1.64
N PHE A 139 17.63 -10.27 1.32
CA PHE A 139 18.97 -9.91 0.82
C PHE A 139 20.05 -10.01 1.91
N TRP A 140 19.70 -10.03 3.19
CA TRP A 140 20.67 -10.31 4.25
C TRP A 140 21.22 -11.74 4.18
N GLY A 141 20.45 -12.70 3.64
CA GLY A 141 20.88 -14.07 3.42
C GLY A 141 21.58 -14.32 2.09
N MET A 142 22.00 -13.26 1.40
CA MET A 142 22.77 -13.33 0.16
C MET A 142 24.13 -12.65 0.34
N ASP A 143 25.17 -13.19 -0.31
CA ASP A 143 26.51 -12.60 -0.27
C ASP A 143 26.46 -11.20 -0.92
N PRO A 144 26.93 -10.15 -0.22
CA PRO A 144 26.96 -8.80 -0.77
C PRO A 144 27.65 -8.71 -2.14
N ARG A 145 28.68 -9.52 -2.41
CA ARG A 145 29.38 -9.53 -3.70
C ARG A 145 28.47 -10.02 -4.83
N ASP A 146 27.61 -10.99 -4.53
CA ASP A 146 26.60 -11.46 -5.47
C ASP A 146 25.50 -10.41 -5.67
N LEU A 147 25.02 -9.77 -4.60
CA LEU A 147 24.05 -8.67 -4.72
C LEU A 147 24.58 -7.54 -5.60
N GLN A 148 25.83 -7.12 -5.36
CA GLN A 148 26.54 -6.10 -6.10
C GLN A 148 26.68 -6.44 -7.59
N ARG A 149 26.99 -7.71 -7.90
CA ARG A 149 27.05 -8.23 -9.28
C ARG A 149 25.68 -8.23 -9.94
N LEU A 150 24.64 -8.74 -9.28
CA LEU A 150 23.28 -8.80 -9.80
C LEU A 150 22.72 -7.40 -10.09
N VAL A 151 23.00 -6.42 -9.21
CA VAL A 151 22.64 -5.02 -9.42
C VAL A 151 23.34 -4.47 -10.66
N ALA A 152 24.66 -4.66 -10.80
CA ALA A 152 25.41 -4.19 -11.96
C ALA A 152 24.91 -4.80 -13.28
N GLU A 153 24.54 -6.09 -13.28
CA GLU A 153 23.90 -6.75 -14.42
C GLU A 153 22.52 -6.15 -14.73
N ARG A 154 21.72 -5.84 -13.69
CA ARG A 154 20.38 -5.27 -13.82
C ARG A 154 20.38 -3.83 -14.36
N GLU A 155 21.42 -3.05 -14.13
CA GLU A 155 21.53 -1.67 -14.66
C GLU A 155 21.49 -1.62 -16.20
N ALA A 156 21.94 -2.67 -16.87
CA ALA A 156 21.90 -2.77 -18.32
C ALA A 156 20.53 -3.21 -18.87
N HIS A 157 19.57 -3.53 -18.00
CA HIS A 157 18.24 -3.96 -18.41
C HIS A 157 17.47 -2.83 -19.08
N VAL A 158 16.76 -3.16 -20.17
CA VAL A 158 15.90 -2.20 -20.88
C VAL A 158 14.82 -1.65 -19.94
N ASP A 159 14.45 -0.39 -20.15
CA ASP A 159 13.51 0.34 -19.32
C ASP A 159 13.89 0.30 -17.84
N SER A 160 15.10 0.74 -17.52
CA SER A 160 15.56 0.91 -16.15
C SER A 160 16.32 2.23 -15.98
N TYR A 161 16.32 2.75 -14.76
CA TYR A 161 17.22 3.84 -14.37
C TYR A 161 17.87 3.53 -13.03
N THR A 162 19.05 4.07 -12.82
CA THR A 162 19.83 3.89 -11.59
C THR A 162 20.09 5.24 -10.97
N ILE A 163 19.74 5.36 -9.68
CA ILE A 163 20.18 6.47 -8.84
C ILE A 163 21.25 5.98 -7.87
N GLY A 164 22.16 6.85 -7.49
CA GLY A 164 23.23 6.50 -6.58
C GLY A 164 24.14 7.67 -6.29
N LYS A 165 25.12 7.42 -5.42
CA LYS A 165 26.20 8.36 -5.11
C LYS A 165 27.50 7.60 -4.88
N ALA A 166 28.61 8.22 -5.29
CA ALA A 166 29.95 7.84 -4.87
C ALA A 166 30.36 8.59 -3.59
N ALA A 167 31.48 8.20 -2.99
CA ALA A 167 32.05 8.93 -1.85
C ALA A 167 32.30 10.40 -2.22
N GLY A 168 31.85 11.32 -1.38
CA GLY A 168 32.00 12.78 -1.59
C GLY A 168 31.21 13.37 -2.77
N SER A 169 30.31 12.60 -3.39
CA SER A 169 29.48 13.07 -4.51
C SER A 169 28.00 13.17 -4.10
N PRO A 170 27.22 14.09 -4.68
CA PRO A 170 25.77 14.16 -4.45
C PRO A 170 25.05 12.94 -5.03
N ILE A 171 23.81 12.69 -4.58
CA ILE A 171 22.94 11.65 -5.17
C ILE A 171 22.44 12.14 -6.52
N GLY A 172 22.53 11.28 -7.54
CA GLY A 172 22.05 11.59 -8.88
C GLY A 172 21.83 10.35 -9.75
N PHE A 173 21.55 10.58 -11.02
CA PHE A 173 21.47 9.51 -12.01
C PHE A 173 22.85 8.97 -12.32
N VAL A 174 22.98 7.65 -12.32
CA VAL A 174 24.25 6.96 -12.57
C VAL A 174 24.21 6.17 -13.88
N ASN A 175 23.06 5.58 -14.20
CA ASN A 175 22.84 4.90 -15.47
C ASN A 175 21.35 4.98 -15.86
N MET A 176 21.06 4.96 -17.17
CA MET A 176 19.71 5.01 -17.71
C MET A 176 19.62 4.23 -19.02
N THR A 177 18.75 3.24 -19.06
CA THR A 177 18.43 2.46 -20.26
C THR A 177 16.98 2.71 -20.64
N LEU A 178 16.67 3.95 -21.05
CA LEU A 178 15.30 4.41 -21.35
C LEU A 178 15.13 4.79 -22.83
N PRO A 179 13.88 4.79 -23.36
CA PRO A 179 13.59 5.20 -24.72
C PRO A 179 14.19 6.57 -25.09
N GLU A 180 14.57 6.75 -26.37
CA GLU A 180 15.16 8.00 -26.88
C GLU A 180 14.15 9.15 -26.97
N ASP A 181 12.86 8.82 -27.10
CA ASP A 181 11.77 9.81 -27.16
C ASP A 181 11.76 10.70 -25.90
N PRO A 182 11.97 12.03 -26.03
CA PRO A 182 12.15 12.90 -24.87
C PRO A 182 10.93 12.98 -23.95
N GLU A 183 9.71 12.98 -24.49
CA GLU A 183 8.48 13.08 -23.70
C GLU A 183 8.21 11.79 -22.91
N LYS A 184 8.38 10.62 -23.55
CA LYS A 184 8.30 9.33 -22.86
C LYS A 184 9.39 9.22 -21.79
N ARG A 185 10.62 9.58 -22.10
CA ARG A 185 11.74 9.55 -21.13
C ARG A 185 11.44 10.45 -19.93
N LYS A 186 10.96 11.67 -20.15
CA LYS A 186 10.57 12.60 -19.09
C LYS A 186 9.46 12.03 -18.21
N ALA A 187 8.43 11.41 -18.80
CA ALA A 187 7.35 10.79 -18.06
C ALA A 187 7.85 9.63 -17.17
N LEU A 188 8.68 8.75 -17.72
CA LEU A 188 9.27 7.60 -17.00
C LEU A 188 10.18 8.01 -15.83
N LEU A 189 10.82 9.19 -15.91
CA LEU A 189 11.70 9.71 -14.87
C LEU A 189 11.00 10.58 -13.83
N SER A 190 9.69 10.86 -13.96
CA SER A 190 9.00 11.79 -13.08
C SER A 190 9.10 11.41 -11.59
N GLY A 191 9.03 10.13 -11.25
CA GLY A 191 9.19 9.67 -9.87
C GLY A 191 10.62 9.80 -9.36
N ALA A 192 11.60 9.54 -10.22
CA ALA A 192 13.01 9.66 -9.89
C ALA A 192 13.40 11.11 -9.52
N TRP A 193 12.92 12.10 -10.27
CA TRP A 193 13.17 13.52 -9.96
C TRP A 193 12.61 13.92 -8.60
N GLY A 194 11.39 13.51 -8.29
CA GLY A 194 10.79 13.77 -6.98
C GLY A 194 11.56 13.07 -5.84
N LEU A 195 12.10 11.88 -6.10
CA LEU A 195 12.93 11.19 -5.11
C LEU A 195 14.27 11.93 -4.86
N LEU A 196 14.92 12.41 -5.92
CA LEU A 196 16.15 13.22 -5.78
C LEU A 196 15.88 14.51 -4.99
N GLU A 197 14.75 15.19 -5.25
CA GLU A 197 14.32 16.38 -4.47
C GLU A 197 14.15 16.05 -2.98
N LEU A 198 13.48 14.94 -2.65
CA LEU A 198 13.26 14.54 -1.25
C LEU A 198 14.55 14.24 -0.49
N LEU A 199 15.59 13.78 -1.19
CA LEU A 199 16.86 13.37 -0.58
C LEU A 199 17.89 14.50 -0.46
N GLU A 200 17.65 15.66 -1.08
CA GLU A 200 18.63 16.75 -1.20
C GLU A 200 19.22 17.18 0.15
N ASP A 201 18.37 17.36 1.17
CA ASP A 201 18.77 17.85 2.49
C ASP A 201 19.46 16.79 3.37
N VAL A 202 19.30 15.51 3.04
CA VAL A 202 19.81 14.37 3.85
C VAL A 202 20.91 13.59 3.14
N GLN A 203 21.20 13.91 1.88
CA GLN A 203 22.07 13.11 1.02
C GLN A 203 23.48 12.93 1.58
N ASP A 204 24.01 13.91 2.31
CA ASP A 204 25.38 13.88 2.86
C ASP A 204 25.54 12.78 3.92
N PHE A 205 24.46 12.43 4.61
CA PHE A 205 24.44 11.39 5.64
C PHE A 205 24.19 9.98 5.08
N ILE A 206 23.82 9.87 3.81
CA ILE A 206 23.58 8.58 3.16
C ILE A 206 24.91 8.06 2.61
N PRO A 207 25.34 6.83 2.97
CA PRO A 207 26.56 6.23 2.43
C PRO A 207 26.47 5.98 0.90
N PRO A 208 27.58 5.68 0.23
CA PRO A 208 27.57 5.30 -1.18
C PRO A 208 26.63 4.12 -1.47
N PHE A 209 25.85 4.23 -2.55
CA PHE A 209 24.95 3.18 -3.01
C PHE A 209 24.68 3.30 -4.51
N ARG A 210 24.17 2.22 -5.11
CA ARG A 210 23.62 2.18 -6.47
C ARG A 210 22.32 1.41 -6.42
N ALA A 211 21.21 2.05 -6.74
CA ALA A 211 19.87 1.48 -6.67
C ALA A 211 19.19 1.55 -8.04
N VAL A 212 18.77 0.40 -8.56
CA VAL A 212 18.14 0.26 -9.88
C VAL A 212 16.63 0.23 -9.73
N PHE A 213 15.94 1.01 -10.55
CA PHE A 213 14.50 1.21 -10.48
C PHE A 213 13.82 0.81 -11.77
N SER A 214 12.64 0.20 -11.62
CA SER A 214 11.61 0.20 -12.65
C SER A 214 11.05 1.62 -12.83
N PRO A 215 10.95 2.12 -14.07
CA PRO A 215 10.23 3.35 -14.36
C PRO A 215 8.72 3.13 -14.51
N HIS A 216 8.25 1.89 -14.46
CA HIS A 216 6.86 1.50 -14.72
C HIS A 216 6.05 1.39 -13.42
N ASP A 217 4.73 1.39 -13.56
CA ASP A 217 3.78 1.42 -12.43
C ASP A 217 3.48 0.05 -11.81
N ASN A 218 3.86 -1.05 -12.45
CA ASN A 218 3.66 -2.42 -11.97
C ASN A 218 4.92 -2.97 -11.27
N PRO A 219 4.76 -3.95 -10.36
CA PRO A 219 5.90 -4.72 -9.86
C PRO A 219 6.52 -5.59 -10.97
N ASP A 220 7.80 -5.96 -10.80
CA ASP A 220 8.59 -6.61 -11.85
C ASP A 220 9.06 -8.02 -11.44
N LEU A 221 9.61 -8.18 -10.23
CA LEU A 221 10.36 -9.38 -9.87
C LEU A 221 9.53 -10.38 -9.07
N ALA A 222 8.94 -11.34 -9.78
CA ALA A 222 8.18 -12.44 -9.18
C ALA A 222 9.06 -13.34 -8.31
N ILE A 223 8.51 -13.73 -7.16
CA ILE A 223 9.24 -14.46 -6.11
C ILE A 223 9.05 -15.97 -6.20
N ASP A 224 10.09 -16.74 -5.88
CA ASP A 224 9.96 -18.16 -5.54
C ASP A 224 9.94 -18.33 -4.02
N TYR A 225 8.93 -19.03 -3.49
CA TYR A 225 8.76 -19.24 -2.05
C TYR A 225 9.95 -19.96 -1.41
N GLU A 226 10.48 -21.01 -2.06
CA GLU A 226 11.62 -21.77 -1.52
C GLU A 226 12.88 -20.91 -1.53
N LEU A 227 13.14 -20.18 -2.63
CA LEU A 227 14.29 -19.29 -2.71
C LEU A 227 14.23 -18.20 -1.63
N LYS A 228 13.07 -17.55 -1.46
CA LYS A 228 12.87 -16.55 -0.40
C LYS A 228 13.09 -17.18 0.97
N THR A 229 12.55 -18.37 1.20
CA THR A 229 12.68 -19.06 2.50
C THR A 229 14.13 -19.40 2.81
N MET A 230 14.87 -19.95 1.84
CA MET A 230 16.31 -20.20 1.96
C MET A 230 17.08 -18.91 2.28
N ALA A 231 16.76 -17.80 1.62
CA ALA A 231 17.39 -16.51 1.87
C ALA A 231 17.06 -15.98 3.28
N LEU A 232 15.82 -16.08 3.73
CA LEU A 232 15.42 -15.68 5.09
C LEU A 232 16.06 -16.55 6.18
N GLU A 233 16.15 -17.87 5.96
CA GLU A 233 16.83 -18.80 6.87
C GLU A 233 18.32 -18.50 6.95
N ALA A 234 18.97 -18.24 5.82
CA ALA A 234 20.37 -17.83 5.76
C ALA A 234 20.59 -16.48 6.48
N ALA A 235 19.70 -15.50 6.30
CA ALA A 235 19.74 -14.22 7.00
C ALA A 235 19.68 -14.42 8.53
N ALA A 236 18.73 -15.24 9.01
CA ALA A 236 18.58 -15.56 10.43
C ALA A 236 19.80 -16.29 11.00
N ALA A 237 20.42 -17.18 10.21
CA ALA A 237 21.64 -17.90 10.57
C ALA A 237 22.93 -17.06 10.41
N ARG A 238 22.84 -15.84 9.87
CA ARG A 238 23.98 -14.98 9.51
C ARG A 238 24.94 -15.66 8.53
N THR A 239 24.39 -16.36 7.55
CA THR A 239 25.08 -17.03 6.45
C THR A 239 24.52 -16.57 5.10
N TYR A 240 25.08 -17.09 4.00
CA TYR A 240 24.59 -16.78 2.65
C TYR A 240 24.17 -18.05 1.92
N ILE A 241 23.12 -17.94 1.11
CA ILE A 241 22.76 -18.96 0.11
C ILE A 241 23.78 -18.96 -1.02
N ASP A 242 24.02 -20.12 -1.64
CA ASP A 242 24.72 -20.20 -2.93
C ASP A 242 23.73 -19.91 -4.06
N ILE A 243 23.85 -18.73 -4.67
CA ILE A 243 22.94 -18.32 -5.75
C ILE A 243 23.12 -19.13 -7.04
N ASN A 244 24.20 -19.90 -7.17
CA ASN A 244 24.44 -20.80 -8.30
C ASN A 244 23.76 -22.18 -8.11
N SER A 245 23.24 -22.45 -6.91
CA SER A 245 22.51 -23.66 -6.56
C SER A 245 21.06 -23.34 -6.13
N PRO A 246 20.26 -22.67 -6.98
CA PRO A 246 18.89 -22.30 -6.63
C PRO A 246 17.97 -23.53 -6.54
N PRO A 247 16.83 -23.43 -5.84
CA PRO A 247 15.85 -24.51 -5.77
C PRO A 247 15.34 -24.91 -7.17
N PRO A 248 14.69 -26.09 -7.28
CA PRO A 248 14.07 -26.54 -8.52
C PRO A 248 13.14 -25.47 -9.11
N ALA A 249 13.16 -25.33 -10.43
CA ALA A 249 12.34 -24.33 -11.11
C ALA A 249 10.85 -24.61 -10.85
N LYS A 250 10.11 -23.54 -10.53
CA LYS A 250 8.66 -23.53 -10.47
C LYS A 250 8.11 -22.57 -11.49
N GLU A 251 6.82 -22.65 -11.74
CA GLU A 251 6.13 -21.87 -12.76
C GLU A 251 4.97 -21.08 -12.16
N GLY A 252 4.78 -19.87 -12.69
CA GLY A 252 3.63 -19.03 -12.41
C GLY A 252 3.50 -18.51 -10.98
N TRP A 253 2.35 -17.89 -10.70
CA TRP A 253 2.04 -17.20 -9.45
C TRP A 253 2.11 -18.11 -8.22
N LEU A 254 1.74 -19.38 -8.38
CA LEU A 254 1.75 -20.33 -7.26
C LEU A 254 3.16 -20.70 -6.79
N ALA A 255 4.22 -20.35 -7.53
CA ALA A 255 5.60 -20.52 -7.08
C ALA A 255 5.94 -19.64 -5.86
N ALA A 256 5.31 -18.47 -5.77
CA ALA A 256 5.47 -17.51 -4.68
C ALA A 256 4.81 -17.95 -3.36
N CYS A 257 3.92 -18.93 -3.42
CA CYS A 257 3.05 -19.29 -2.31
C CYS A 257 3.61 -20.42 -1.42
N PRO A 258 3.42 -20.34 -0.09
CA PRO A 258 3.76 -21.43 0.82
C PRO A 258 3.06 -22.75 0.41
N PRO A 259 3.71 -23.93 0.56
CA PRO A 259 3.15 -25.22 0.15
C PRO A 259 1.79 -25.54 0.75
N HIS A 260 1.50 -25.01 1.94
CA HIS A 260 0.26 -25.25 2.67
C HIS A 260 -0.77 -24.12 2.54
N SER A 261 -0.49 -23.10 1.73
CA SER A 261 -1.41 -21.99 1.49
C SER A 261 -2.69 -22.44 0.78
N PRO A 262 -3.82 -21.75 0.99
CA PRO A 262 -5.06 -21.98 0.23
C PRO A 262 -4.86 -22.00 -1.29
N ALA A 263 -4.00 -21.13 -1.83
CA ALA A 263 -3.71 -21.07 -3.26
C ALA A 263 -3.03 -22.33 -3.81
N ARG A 264 -2.22 -23.04 -3.01
CA ARG A 264 -1.59 -24.32 -3.40
C ARG A 264 -2.53 -25.52 -3.25
N ARG A 265 -3.61 -25.39 -2.46
CA ARG A 265 -4.60 -26.45 -2.21
C ARG A 265 -5.82 -26.36 -3.11
N THR A 266 -6.05 -25.22 -3.74
CA THR A 266 -7.16 -24.98 -4.65
C THR A 266 -6.68 -25.12 -6.09
N PRO A 267 -7.34 -25.91 -6.96
CA PRO A 267 -6.98 -25.96 -8.36
C PRO A 267 -7.03 -24.56 -8.99
N PHE A 268 -5.90 -24.07 -9.48
CA PHE A 268 -5.82 -22.76 -10.15
C PHE A 268 -6.16 -22.91 -11.63
N ASP A 269 -7.45 -22.78 -11.94
CA ASP A 269 -7.98 -22.82 -13.31
C ASP A 269 -8.62 -21.47 -13.63
N LEU A 270 -7.98 -20.71 -14.53
CA LEU A 270 -8.44 -19.38 -14.92
C LEU A 270 -9.86 -19.38 -15.52
N ASN A 271 -10.35 -20.53 -16.00
CA ASN A 271 -11.71 -20.69 -16.54
C ASN A 271 -12.72 -21.15 -15.49
N LYS A 272 -12.27 -21.52 -14.29
CA LYS A 272 -13.12 -21.93 -13.16
C LYS A 272 -12.73 -21.12 -11.92
N PRO A 273 -13.06 -19.82 -11.89
CA PRO A 273 -12.76 -18.99 -10.72
C PRO A 273 -13.45 -19.55 -9.46
N PRO A 274 -12.89 -19.32 -8.26
CA PRO A 274 -13.53 -19.72 -7.01
C PRO A 274 -14.95 -19.17 -6.92
N PRO A 275 -15.90 -19.94 -6.33
CA PRO A 275 -17.25 -19.45 -6.13
C PRO A 275 -17.24 -18.23 -5.18
N PRO A 276 -18.22 -17.32 -5.32
CA PRO A 276 -18.38 -16.20 -4.40
C PRO A 276 -18.51 -16.66 -2.94
N GLN A 277 -18.03 -15.83 -2.01
CA GLN A 277 -18.22 -16.08 -0.58
C GLN A 277 -19.73 -16.11 -0.24
N THR A 278 -20.14 -17.08 0.57
CA THR A 278 -21.54 -17.21 1.03
C THR A 278 -21.78 -16.57 2.38
N SER A 279 -20.74 -16.45 3.21
CA SER A 279 -20.80 -15.83 4.53
C SER A 279 -20.43 -14.35 4.43
N LYS A 280 -21.03 -13.53 5.29
CA LYS A 280 -20.64 -12.13 5.43
C LYS A 280 -19.28 -12.03 6.11
N THR A 281 -18.38 -11.25 5.53
CA THR A 281 -17.01 -11.07 6.00
C THR A 281 -16.61 -9.60 5.92
N PHE A 282 -15.68 -9.19 6.78
CA PHE A 282 -15.04 -7.86 6.76
C PHE A 282 -13.55 -7.99 6.97
N ILE A 283 -12.77 -7.02 6.50
CA ILE A 283 -11.32 -6.99 6.72
C ILE A 283 -11.01 -6.52 8.16
N HIS A 284 -10.32 -7.33 8.96
CA HIS A 284 -9.75 -6.89 10.25
C HIS A 284 -8.23 -6.65 10.19
N ASP A 285 -7.54 -7.31 9.26
CA ASP A 285 -6.14 -7.07 8.92
C ASP A 285 -6.02 -6.90 7.40
N HIS A 286 -5.83 -5.66 6.96
CA HIS A 286 -5.83 -5.33 5.54
C HIS A 286 -4.62 -5.88 4.81
N ARG A 287 -3.43 -5.91 5.45
CA ARG A 287 -2.24 -6.46 4.81
C ARG A 287 -2.39 -7.96 4.57
N ALA A 288 -2.92 -8.69 5.55
CA ALA A 288 -3.19 -10.12 5.39
C ALA A 288 -4.25 -10.37 4.31
N ALA A 289 -5.28 -9.52 4.22
CA ALA A 289 -6.32 -9.61 3.19
C ALA A 289 -5.83 -9.34 1.76
N MET A 290 -4.67 -8.67 1.58
CA MET A 290 -4.06 -8.42 0.26
C MET A 290 -3.40 -9.66 -0.35
N ASP A 291 -3.07 -10.69 0.45
CA ASP A 291 -2.22 -11.81 0.02
C ASP A 291 -2.97 -12.83 -0.88
N PRO A 292 -2.63 -12.95 -2.18
CA PRO A 292 -3.26 -13.93 -3.07
C PRO A 292 -2.98 -15.39 -2.68
N CYS A 293 -1.94 -15.66 -1.89
CA CYS A 293 -1.67 -17.01 -1.40
C CYS A 293 -2.72 -17.46 -0.37
N GLN A 294 -3.24 -16.54 0.45
CA GLN A 294 -4.36 -16.80 1.35
C GLN A 294 -5.71 -16.65 0.65
N HIS A 295 -5.80 -15.72 -0.31
CA HIS A 295 -7.02 -15.39 -1.04
C HIS A 295 -6.87 -15.67 -2.53
N PRO A 296 -6.95 -16.94 -2.98
CA PRO A 296 -6.70 -17.30 -4.37
C PRO A 296 -7.66 -16.64 -5.36
N ALA A 297 -8.84 -16.17 -4.91
CA ALA A 297 -9.77 -15.40 -5.74
C ALA A 297 -9.12 -14.13 -6.34
N HIS A 298 -8.13 -13.54 -5.66
CA HIS A 298 -7.42 -12.35 -6.14
C HIS A 298 -6.76 -12.59 -7.50
N LEU A 299 -6.19 -13.79 -7.71
CA LEU A 299 -5.56 -14.20 -8.98
C LEU A 299 -6.54 -14.23 -10.17
N HIS A 300 -7.85 -14.30 -9.90
CA HIS A 300 -8.91 -14.34 -10.91
C HIS A 300 -9.62 -12.99 -11.10
N GLN A 301 -9.34 -12.00 -10.26
CA GLN A 301 -10.19 -10.83 -10.11
C GLN A 301 -9.43 -9.50 -10.15
N HIS A 302 -8.10 -9.53 -10.09
CA HIS A 302 -7.27 -8.34 -10.15
C HIS A 302 -6.43 -8.32 -11.44
N GLY A 303 -6.44 -7.16 -12.11
CA GLY A 303 -5.78 -6.96 -13.39
C GLY A 303 -4.27 -7.22 -13.37
N GLN A 304 -3.60 -6.97 -12.23
CA GLN A 304 -2.18 -7.33 -12.01
C GLN A 304 -1.91 -8.82 -12.29
N PHE A 305 -2.80 -9.72 -11.88
CA PHE A 305 -2.57 -11.15 -12.05
C PHE A 305 -3.15 -11.65 -13.38
N LEU A 306 -4.33 -11.15 -13.75
CA LEU A 306 -5.00 -11.50 -15.00
C LEU A 306 -4.20 -11.11 -16.25
N SER A 307 -3.39 -10.05 -16.17
CA SER A 307 -2.50 -9.62 -17.27
C SER A 307 -1.45 -10.67 -17.62
N HIS A 308 -1.11 -11.56 -16.68
CA HIS A 308 -0.09 -12.59 -16.85
C HIS A 308 -0.67 -14.01 -16.85
N ASN A 309 -2.00 -14.18 -16.88
CA ASN A 309 -2.66 -15.49 -16.81
C ASN A 309 -2.17 -16.33 -15.60
N TYR A 310 -1.40 -17.39 -15.85
CA TYR A 310 -0.85 -18.26 -14.81
C TYR A 310 0.31 -17.62 -14.04
N GLY A 311 0.80 -16.47 -14.49
CA GLY A 311 1.90 -15.71 -13.92
C GLY A 311 3.20 -15.87 -14.68
N PRO A 312 4.14 -14.92 -14.54
CA PRO A 312 5.50 -15.10 -15.00
C PRO A 312 6.17 -16.23 -14.22
N ASN A 313 7.21 -16.82 -14.82
CA ASN A 313 8.10 -17.69 -14.06
C ASN A 313 8.91 -16.84 -13.07
N PRO A 314 9.06 -17.29 -11.81
CA PRO A 314 9.83 -16.56 -10.82
C PRO A 314 11.31 -16.47 -11.24
N ASN A 315 11.98 -15.41 -10.78
CA ASN A 315 13.42 -15.29 -10.98
C ASN A 315 14.15 -16.44 -10.25
N ARG A 316 15.21 -16.97 -10.87
CA ARG A 316 16.05 -18.02 -10.27
C ARG A 316 16.99 -17.49 -9.18
N VAL A 317 17.12 -16.18 -9.05
CA VAL A 317 17.89 -15.45 -8.03
C VAL A 317 17.09 -14.21 -7.59
N MET A 318 17.26 -13.75 -6.35
CA MET A 318 16.63 -12.51 -5.90
C MET A 318 17.50 -11.31 -6.25
N ILE A 319 16.93 -10.27 -6.86
CA ILE A 319 17.67 -9.09 -7.33
C ILE A 319 17.17 -7.87 -6.58
N PRO A 320 18.05 -7.09 -5.91
CA PRO A 320 17.64 -5.82 -5.32
C PRO A 320 17.24 -4.82 -6.41
N TYR A 321 15.94 -4.56 -6.53
CA TYR A 321 15.35 -3.73 -7.57
C TYR A 321 14.14 -2.99 -7.02
N PHE A 322 14.01 -1.71 -7.35
CA PHE A 322 13.00 -0.84 -6.77
C PHE A 322 11.84 -0.64 -7.74
N SER A 323 10.61 -0.80 -7.25
CA SER A 323 9.39 -0.61 -8.04
C SER A 323 8.40 0.24 -7.26
N TYR A 324 7.64 1.09 -7.96
CA TYR A 324 6.75 2.04 -7.28
C TYR A 324 5.60 1.38 -6.50
N CYS A 325 5.18 0.18 -6.89
CA CYS A 325 4.35 -0.68 -6.05
C CYS A 325 4.81 -2.13 -6.09
N VAL A 326 4.37 -2.88 -5.09
CA VAL A 326 4.74 -4.28 -4.87
C VAL A 326 3.52 -5.07 -4.40
N THR A 327 3.40 -6.34 -4.80
CA THR A 327 2.44 -7.28 -4.17
C THR A 327 3.20 -8.27 -3.29
N THR A 328 2.48 -9.07 -2.50
CA THR A 328 3.09 -10.13 -1.69
C THR A 328 3.75 -11.25 -2.51
N LEU A 329 3.53 -11.28 -3.83
CA LEU A 329 4.12 -12.26 -4.77
C LEU A 329 5.39 -11.75 -5.46
N HIS A 330 5.87 -10.55 -5.11
CA HIS A 330 7.07 -9.95 -5.68
C HIS A 330 8.09 -9.66 -4.58
N HIS A 331 9.35 -9.48 -4.98
CA HIS A 331 10.46 -9.16 -4.06
C HIS A 331 11.15 -7.82 -4.38
N ASP A 332 10.53 -7.00 -5.22
CA ASP A 332 10.91 -5.61 -5.42
C ASP A 332 10.89 -4.85 -4.08
N ILE A 333 11.73 -3.82 -3.98
CA ILE A 333 11.82 -2.93 -2.83
C ILE A 333 10.86 -1.75 -3.04
N SER A 334 10.00 -1.46 -2.07
CA SER A 334 9.00 -0.39 -2.18
C SER A 334 9.52 0.95 -1.60
N PRO A 335 9.85 1.95 -2.46
CA PRO A 335 10.20 3.29 -2.01
C PRO A 335 8.94 4.12 -1.70
N ALA A 336 9.10 5.16 -0.88
CA ALA A 336 8.09 6.19 -0.68
C ALA A 336 8.10 7.19 -1.87
N THR A 337 7.42 6.84 -2.95
CA THR A 337 7.37 7.68 -4.17
C THR A 337 6.49 8.93 -3.98
N PRO A 338 6.96 10.14 -4.34
CA PRO A 338 6.17 11.37 -4.26
C PRO A 338 5.25 11.58 -5.47
N ILE A 339 5.12 10.62 -6.38
CA ILE A 339 4.21 10.72 -7.52
C ILE A 339 2.78 11.00 -7.03
N ALA A 340 2.15 12.02 -7.62
CA ALA A 340 0.80 12.45 -7.27
C ALA A 340 0.61 12.89 -5.79
N TRP A 341 1.70 13.20 -5.09
CA TRP A 341 1.63 13.78 -3.75
C TRP A 341 1.02 15.19 -3.81
N VAL A 342 0.15 15.49 -2.84
CA VAL A 342 -0.46 16.80 -2.66
C VAL A 342 -0.39 17.21 -1.19
N ASP A 343 -0.23 18.51 -0.94
CA ASP A 343 -0.24 19.08 0.41
C ASP A 343 -1.66 19.15 0.98
N ASP A 344 -2.59 19.71 0.19
CA ASP A 344 -4.01 19.83 0.52
C ASP A 344 -4.87 19.81 -0.76
N VAL A 345 -6.19 19.75 -0.62
CA VAL A 345 -7.16 20.00 -1.70
C VAL A 345 -7.39 21.52 -1.80
N THR A 346 -7.02 22.14 -2.91
CA THR A 346 -7.08 23.60 -3.08
C THR A 346 -7.82 23.99 -4.37
N PRO A 347 -8.74 24.99 -4.33
CA PRO A 347 -9.12 25.80 -3.16
C PRO A 347 -9.96 25.01 -2.15
N ARG A 348 -9.88 25.36 -0.85
CA ARG A 348 -10.64 24.64 0.20
C ARG A 348 -12.15 24.69 0.02
N ALA A 349 -12.67 25.70 -0.69
CA ALA A 349 -14.09 25.78 -1.04
C ALA A 349 -14.56 24.61 -1.94
N ASP A 350 -13.64 23.94 -2.63
CA ASP A 350 -13.93 22.76 -3.46
C ASP A 350 -13.98 21.45 -2.67
N ASP A 351 -13.60 21.46 -1.38
CA ASP A 351 -13.72 20.34 -0.45
C ASP A 351 -14.29 20.87 0.88
N PRO A 352 -15.59 21.15 0.93
CA PRO A 352 -16.23 21.75 2.09
C PRO A 352 -16.19 20.80 3.32
N PRO A 353 -16.46 21.32 4.53
CA PRO A 353 -16.65 20.50 5.74
C PRO A 353 -17.66 19.36 5.54
N TRP A 354 -17.61 18.35 6.40
CA TRP A 354 -18.45 17.14 6.28
C TRP A 354 -19.94 17.45 6.20
N GLU A 355 -20.40 18.39 7.04
CA GLU A 355 -21.79 18.82 7.17
C GLU A 355 -22.32 19.52 5.92
N ASP A 356 -21.43 20.11 5.13
CA ASP A 356 -21.75 20.85 3.91
C ASP A 356 -21.66 19.97 2.64
N LYS A 357 -21.26 18.69 2.78
CA LYS A 357 -21.23 17.72 1.67
C LYS A 357 -22.64 17.22 1.41
N VAL A 358 -23.14 17.54 0.22
CA VAL A 358 -24.56 17.36 -0.16
C VAL A 358 -24.87 16.04 -0.84
N ASP A 359 -23.87 15.28 -1.28
CA ASP A 359 -24.10 13.98 -1.94
C ASP A 359 -23.67 12.83 -1.03
N GLU A 360 -24.64 12.02 -0.64
CA GLU A 360 -24.46 10.88 0.27
C GLU A 360 -24.28 9.56 -0.47
N ARG A 361 -24.14 9.59 -1.79
CA ARG A 361 -23.75 8.41 -2.57
C ARG A 361 -22.25 8.17 -2.47
N LEU A 362 -21.84 6.93 -2.66
CA LEU A 362 -20.43 6.57 -2.82
C LEU A 362 -19.94 6.97 -4.21
N LEU A 363 -18.95 7.85 -4.27
CA LEU A 363 -18.37 8.31 -5.51
C LEU A 363 -17.23 7.42 -6.01
N TRP A 364 -17.27 7.07 -7.29
CA TRP A 364 -16.08 6.73 -8.06
C TRP A 364 -16.18 7.28 -9.49
N ARG A 365 -15.11 7.97 -9.90
CA ARG A 365 -14.86 8.37 -11.30
C ARG A 365 -13.42 8.09 -11.65
N GLY A 366 -13.24 7.25 -12.65
CA GLY A 366 -11.93 6.87 -13.12
C GLY A 366 -12.02 6.25 -14.50
N SER A 367 -10.88 6.01 -15.11
CA SER A 367 -10.80 5.38 -16.40
C SER A 367 -10.64 3.86 -16.25
N ASN A 368 -10.80 3.10 -17.33
CA ASN A 368 -10.75 1.64 -17.35
C ASN A 368 -9.31 1.07 -17.29
N THR A 369 -8.39 1.64 -16.51
CA THR A 369 -7.10 0.98 -16.24
C THR A 369 -7.29 -0.32 -15.45
N GLY A 370 -6.23 -1.10 -15.31
CA GLY A 370 -6.22 -2.37 -14.58
C GLY A 370 -5.52 -3.47 -15.36
N ILE A 371 -5.71 -3.46 -16.68
CA ILE A 371 -5.21 -4.45 -17.62
C ILE A 371 -5.36 -3.88 -19.03
N TRP A 372 -4.58 -4.37 -20.00
CA TRP A 372 -4.87 -4.14 -21.42
C TRP A 372 -6.17 -4.85 -21.84
N HIS A 373 -7.15 -4.13 -22.38
CA HIS A 373 -8.45 -4.73 -22.73
C HIS A 373 -8.45 -5.18 -24.19
N ALA A 374 -8.34 -6.49 -24.40
CA ALA A 374 -8.43 -7.13 -25.71
C ALA A 374 -9.22 -8.45 -25.65
N PRO A 375 -9.72 -9.00 -26.77
CA PRO A 375 -10.50 -10.24 -26.77
C PRO A 375 -9.73 -11.44 -26.20
N HIS A 376 -8.40 -11.42 -26.28
CA HIS A 376 -7.51 -12.46 -25.76
C HIS A 376 -7.13 -12.28 -24.28
N THR A 377 -7.56 -11.19 -23.64
CA THR A 377 -7.32 -10.92 -22.21
C THR A 377 -8.58 -11.17 -21.39
N ARG A 378 -8.42 -11.41 -20.08
CA ARG A 378 -9.52 -11.66 -19.13
C ARG A 378 -10.07 -10.39 -18.49
N TRP A 379 -10.09 -9.29 -19.25
CA TRP A 379 -10.38 -7.95 -18.73
C TRP A 379 -11.75 -7.84 -18.04
N ALA A 380 -12.75 -8.64 -18.42
CA ALA A 380 -14.08 -8.59 -17.82
C ALA A 380 -14.08 -8.91 -16.31
N ALA A 381 -13.10 -9.67 -15.82
CA ALA A 381 -13.00 -10.07 -14.42
C ALA A 381 -12.22 -9.07 -13.55
N GLN A 382 -11.59 -8.04 -14.13
CA GLN A 382 -10.75 -7.10 -13.40
C GLN A 382 -11.54 -6.18 -12.45
N GLN A 383 -10.85 -5.65 -11.45
CA GLN A 383 -11.40 -4.94 -10.30
C GLN A 383 -12.26 -3.71 -10.65
N ARG A 384 -11.90 -2.86 -11.62
CA ARG A 384 -12.70 -1.67 -11.99
C ARG A 384 -13.88 -2.01 -12.89
N ILE A 385 -13.76 -3.00 -13.78
CA ILE A 385 -14.92 -3.49 -14.54
C ILE A 385 -15.97 -4.02 -13.57
N ARG A 386 -15.55 -4.84 -12.60
CA ARG A 386 -16.45 -5.38 -11.58
C ARG A 386 -17.06 -4.32 -10.68
N LEU A 387 -16.26 -3.33 -10.25
CA LEU A 387 -16.76 -2.20 -9.46
C LEU A 387 -17.89 -1.46 -10.21
N VAL A 388 -17.64 -1.06 -11.46
CA VAL A 388 -18.61 -0.31 -12.25
C VAL A 388 -19.83 -1.18 -12.60
N ALA A 389 -19.63 -2.46 -12.92
CA ALA A 389 -20.72 -3.38 -13.22
C ALA A 389 -21.63 -3.62 -12.01
N ASP A 390 -21.06 -4.00 -10.86
CA ASP A 390 -21.84 -4.32 -9.66
C ASP A 390 -22.53 -3.08 -9.08
N ALA A 391 -21.88 -1.92 -9.12
CA ALA A 391 -22.46 -0.66 -8.64
C ALA A 391 -23.63 -0.15 -9.52
N ASN A 392 -23.75 -0.62 -10.77
CA ASN A 392 -24.81 -0.22 -11.70
C ASN A 392 -25.77 -1.36 -12.07
N GLU A 393 -25.59 -2.57 -11.52
CA GLU A 393 -26.53 -3.68 -11.74
C GLU A 393 -27.91 -3.32 -11.15
N LEU A 394 -28.99 -3.61 -11.89
CA LEU A 394 -30.36 -3.35 -11.46
C LEU A 394 -31.15 -4.65 -11.23
N ARG A 395 -30.69 -5.77 -11.80
CA ARG A 395 -31.36 -7.07 -11.72
C ARG A 395 -31.01 -7.77 -10.41
N GLY A 396 -31.99 -8.50 -9.88
CA GLY A 396 -31.81 -9.31 -8.67
C GLY A 396 -31.71 -8.49 -7.39
N ASN A 397 -31.14 -9.13 -6.36
CA ASN A 397 -31.02 -8.58 -5.01
C ASN A 397 -29.55 -8.49 -4.59
N ALA A 398 -29.24 -7.53 -3.74
CA ALA A 398 -28.04 -7.49 -2.93
C ALA A 398 -28.37 -8.06 -1.54
N SER A 399 -27.48 -8.91 -1.04
CA SER A 399 -27.49 -9.35 0.35
C SER A 399 -26.82 -8.26 1.18
N VAL A 400 -27.52 -7.65 2.13
CA VAL A 400 -26.98 -6.54 2.95
C VAL A 400 -27.25 -6.77 4.43
N LEU A 401 -26.29 -6.45 5.29
CA LEU A 401 -26.48 -6.42 6.74
C LEU A 401 -27.34 -5.21 7.13
N ARG A 402 -28.15 -5.38 8.17
CA ARG A 402 -28.85 -4.24 8.77
C ARG A 402 -27.83 -3.36 9.50
N SER A 403 -28.15 -2.08 9.68
CA SER A 403 -27.36 -1.17 10.51
C SER A 403 -28.14 -0.86 11.80
N PRO A 404 -27.92 -1.60 12.91
CA PRO A 404 -28.54 -1.29 14.18
C PRO A 404 -28.05 0.07 14.71
N ALA A 405 -28.93 0.81 15.39
CA ALA A 405 -28.56 2.09 16.00
C ALA A 405 -27.60 1.89 17.20
N SER A 406 -27.75 0.79 17.93
CA SER A 406 -26.95 0.47 19.11
C SER A 406 -26.02 -0.72 18.84
N PRO A 407 -24.77 -0.69 19.35
CA PRO A 407 -23.88 -1.83 19.29
C PRO A 407 -24.27 -2.97 20.24
N LEU A 408 -25.29 -2.77 21.09
CA LEU A 408 -25.87 -3.79 21.97
C LEU A 408 -26.97 -4.62 21.28
N GLU A 409 -27.34 -4.25 20.06
CA GLU A 409 -28.29 -4.99 19.26
C GLU A 409 -27.56 -5.94 18.30
N PRO A 410 -28.02 -7.19 18.15
CA PRO A 410 -27.45 -8.09 17.15
C PRO A 410 -27.49 -7.50 15.75
N VAL A 411 -26.60 -7.91 14.85
CA VAL A 411 -26.67 -7.53 13.44
C VAL A 411 -27.75 -8.32 12.68
N GLY A 412 -28.14 -9.49 13.19
CA GLY A 412 -29.12 -10.37 12.55
C GLY A 412 -28.64 -10.95 11.21
N PRO A 413 -29.50 -11.76 10.56
CA PRO A 413 -29.20 -12.29 9.24
C PRO A 413 -29.21 -11.19 8.17
N PRO A 414 -28.45 -11.35 7.07
CA PRO A 414 -28.49 -10.40 5.97
C PRO A 414 -29.86 -10.37 5.28
N GLN A 415 -30.26 -9.19 4.85
CA GLN A 415 -31.51 -8.91 4.17
C GLN A 415 -31.30 -8.84 2.66
N GLN A 416 -32.32 -9.23 1.89
CA GLN A 416 -32.29 -9.15 0.44
C GLN A 416 -32.95 -7.85 -0.03
N VAL A 417 -32.16 -6.96 -0.62
CA VAL A 417 -32.63 -5.65 -1.10
C VAL A 417 -32.50 -5.60 -2.62
N ARG A 418 -33.56 -5.16 -3.31
CA ARG A 418 -33.55 -5.07 -4.78
C ARG A 418 -32.48 -4.09 -5.25
N ARG A 419 -31.57 -4.56 -6.12
CA ARG A 419 -30.46 -3.73 -6.66
C ARG A 419 -30.98 -2.51 -7.42
N ALA A 420 -32.09 -2.66 -8.15
CA ALA A 420 -32.76 -1.54 -8.83
C ALA A 420 -33.14 -0.36 -7.91
N ARG A 421 -33.29 -0.58 -6.60
CA ARG A 421 -33.56 0.49 -5.61
C ARG A 421 -32.28 0.92 -4.92
N LEU A 422 -31.43 -0.03 -4.56
CA LEU A 422 -30.21 0.20 -3.78
C LEU A 422 -29.14 0.95 -4.56
N ASN A 423 -28.75 0.41 -5.72
CA ASN A 423 -27.56 0.86 -6.43
C ASN A 423 -27.66 2.34 -6.88
N PRO A 424 -28.74 2.78 -7.56
CA PRO A 424 -28.85 4.19 -7.98
C PRO A 424 -28.93 5.19 -6.81
N ALA A 425 -29.46 4.75 -5.66
CA ALA A 425 -29.64 5.59 -4.47
C ALA A 425 -28.39 5.68 -3.59
N ALA A 426 -27.56 4.64 -3.60
CA ALA A 426 -26.38 4.53 -2.74
C ALA A 426 -25.06 4.83 -3.45
N MET A 427 -24.97 4.67 -4.77
CA MET A 427 -23.70 4.73 -5.49
C MET A 427 -23.75 5.65 -6.70
N ASP A 428 -22.67 6.39 -6.88
CA ASP A 428 -22.37 7.15 -8.06
C ASP A 428 -21.00 6.72 -8.63
N VAL A 429 -21.00 5.60 -9.34
CA VAL A 429 -19.81 4.92 -9.85
C VAL A 429 -19.91 4.80 -11.36
N ALA A 430 -18.97 5.38 -12.10
CA ALA A 430 -18.95 5.30 -13.56
C ALA A 430 -17.54 5.48 -14.11
N PHE A 431 -17.31 4.97 -15.33
CA PHE A 431 -16.11 5.32 -16.08
C PHE A 431 -16.17 6.79 -16.51
N ALA A 432 -14.99 7.43 -16.57
CA ALA A 432 -14.84 8.83 -16.91
C ALA A 432 -14.14 9.04 -18.26
N GLY A 433 -14.57 10.07 -18.99
CA GLY A 433 -14.01 10.50 -20.26
C GLY A 433 -14.86 10.10 -21.47
N ASP A 434 -14.54 10.68 -22.64
CA ASP A 434 -15.36 10.54 -23.86
C ASP A 434 -15.23 9.17 -24.54
N ARG A 435 -14.22 8.38 -24.15
CA ARG A 435 -13.98 7.06 -24.71
C ARG A 435 -13.18 6.17 -23.75
N PRO A 436 -13.38 4.83 -23.83
CA PRO A 436 -12.44 3.89 -23.26
C PRO A 436 -11.03 4.10 -23.79
N PHE A 437 -10.05 3.80 -22.96
CA PHE A 437 -8.62 3.80 -23.32
C PHE A 437 -7.98 2.50 -22.82
N ASN A 438 -6.71 2.25 -23.15
CA ASN A 438 -6.02 1.00 -22.78
C ASN A 438 -6.73 -0.28 -23.29
N CYS A 439 -7.19 -0.23 -24.55
CA CYS A 439 -7.98 -1.28 -25.18
C CYS A 439 -7.70 -1.40 -26.68
N GLU A 440 -7.88 -2.60 -27.25
CA GLU A 440 -7.95 -2.80 -28.70
C GLU A 440 -9.24 -2.18 -29.28
N PRO A 441 -9.26 -1.72 -30.55
CA PRO A 441 -10.37 -0.97 -31.10
C PRO A 441 -11.76 -1.62 -30.90
N ASP A 442 -11.90 -2.91 -31.20
CA ASP A 442 -13.17 -3.61 -31.06
C ASP A 442 -13.58 -3.81 -29.60
N THR A 443 -12.61 -4.02 -28.71
CA THR A 443 -12.87 -4.12 -27.27
C THR A 443 -13.25 -2.76 -26.70
N CYS A 444 -12.64 -1.67 -27.16
CA CYS A 444 -13.08 -0.31 -26.82
C CYS A 444 -14.54 -0.08 -27.26
N ASN A 445 -14.92 -0.51 -28.46
CA ASN A 445 -16.30 -0.37 -28.92
C ASN A 445 -17.27 -1.17 -28.04
N ALA A 446 -16.90 -2.39 -27.63
CA ALA A 446 -17.68 -3.20 -26.70
C ALA A 446 -17.81 -2.54 -25.32
N LEU A 447 -16.72 -2.02 -24.76
CA LEU A 447 -16.73 -1.28 -23.49
C LEU A 447 -17.61 -0.03 -23.54
N ARG A 448 -17.57 0.71 -24.65
CA ARG A 448 -18.41 1.89 -24.88
C ARG A 448 -19.89 1.53 -24.95
N GLY A 449 -20.24 0.40 -25.56
CA GLY A 449 -21.62 -0.08 -25.65
C GLY A 449 -22.15 -0.72 -24.37
N THR A 450 -21.26 -1.21 -23.49
CA THR A 450 -21.63 -1.95 -22.28
C THR A 450 -21.76 -1.06 -21.05
N PHE A 451 -20.88 -0.07 -20.90
CA PHE A 451 -20.83 0.78 -19.71
C PHE A 451 -21.25 2.21 -20.02
N GLU A 452 -21.81 2.89 -19.03
CA GLU A 452 -22.00 4.33 -19.09
C GLU A 452 -20.66 5.06 -18.87
N TRP A 453 -20.38 6.01 -19.75
CA TRP A 453 -19.20 6.88 -19.68
C TRP A 453 -19.66 8.29 -19.34
N ARG A 454 -19.17 8.83 -18.23
CA ARG A 454 -19.53 10.17 -17.73
C ARG A 454 -18.35 11.13 -17.88
N ALA A 455 -18.65 12.42 -17.81
CA ALA A 455 -17.59 13.44 -17.81
C ALA A 455 -16.62 13.25 -16.63
N TRP A 456 -15.36 13.64 -16.84
CA TRP A 456 -14.40 13.78 -15.76
C TRP A 456 -14.94 14.71 -14.67
N GLN A 457 -14.75 14.33 -13.42
CA GLN A 457 -15.11 15.18 -12.29
C GLN A 457 -13.87 15.90 -11.75
N GLY A 458 -13.94 17.23 -11.77
CA GLY A 458 -12.96 18.08 -11.08
C GLY A 458 -13.16 18.05 -9.55
N GLN A 459 -12.20 18.65 -8.84
CA GLN A 459 -12.17 18.68 -7.37
C GLN A 459 -13.48 19.21 -6.77
N LYS A 460 -13.99 20.35 -7.26
CA LYS A 460 -15.26 20.95 -6.83
C LYS A 460 -16.46 19.99 -6.86
N HIS A 461 -16.57 19.16 -7.89
CA HIS A 461 -17.69 18.22 -8.00
C HIS A 461 -17.48 17.02 -7.09
N ALA A 462 -16.27 16.46 -7.06
CA ALA A 462 -15.94 15.33 -6.21
C ALA A 462 -16.03 15.68 -4.71
N GLY A 463 -15.66 16.90 -4.32
CA GLY A 463 -15.70 17.36 -2.94
C GLY A 463 -17.10 17.51 -2.35
N ARG A 464 -18.16 17.42 -3.16
CA ARG A 464 -19.55 17.40 -2.68
C ARG A 464 -19.94 16.07 -2.03
N TYR A 465 -19.17 15.00 -2.23
CA TYR A 465 -19.51 13.66 -1.80
C TYR A 465 -18.91 13.35 -0.43
N LYS A 466 -19.72 12.74 0.46
CA LYS A 466 -19.28 12.24 1.77
C LYS A 466 -18.42 10.99 1.66
N TYR A 467 -18.70 10.13 0.68
CA TYR A 467 -18.09 8.81 0.55
C TYR A 467 -17.37 8.68 -0.79
N VAL A 468 -16.13 8.18 -0.79
CA VAL A 468 -15.33 8.01 -2.02
C VAL A 468 -14.65 6.65 -2.07
N MET A 469 -14.63 6.03 -3.24
CA MET A 469 -13.95 4.75 -3.47
C MET A 469 -12.54 4.95 -4.05
N ASP A 470 -11.58 4.26 -3.45
CA ASP A 470 -10.21 4.05 -3.92
C ASP A 470 -10.05 2.60 -4.39
N SER A 471 -9.64 2.44 -5.64
CA SER A 471 -9.50 1.15 -6.31
C SER A 471 -8.29 1.20 -7.22
N ASP A 472 -7.51 0.14 -7.20
CA ASP A 472 -6.25 -0.02 -7.94
C ASP A 472 -6.41 0.20 -9.44
N GLY A 473 -5.35 0.71 -10.06
CA GLY A 473 -5.22 0.85 -11.51
C GLY A 473 -4.47 -0.35 -12.10
N ASN A 474 -3.56 -0.09 -13.03
CA ASN A 474 -2.58 -1.09 -13.44
C ASN A 474 -1.74 -1.48 -12.21
N GLY A 475 -1.07 -0.49 -11.61
CA GLY A 475 -0.49 -0.57 -10.28
C GLY A 475 -1.42 -0.08 -9.15
N TRP A 476 -0.82 0.40 -8.06
CA TRP A 476 -1.52 1.01 -6.94
C TRP A 476 -2.31 2.26 -7.33
N SER A 477 -3.27 2.66 -6.50
CA SER A 477 -4.02 3.89 -6.73
C SER A 477 -3.25 5.12 -6.26
N SER A 478 -2.60 5.82 -7.19
CA SER A 478 -1.95 7.12 -6.95
C SER A 478 -2.92 8.23 -6.48
N ARG A 479 -4.24 7.99 -6.56
CA ARG A 479 -5.27 8.92 -6.06
C ARG A 479 -5.38 8.93 -4.55
N PHE A 480 -4.91 7.88 -3.87
CA PHE A 480 -5.19 7.68 -2.44
C PHE A 480 -4.74 8.88 -1.59
N LYS A 481 -3.53 9.42 -1.82
CA LYS A 481 -3.03 10.63 -1.13
C LYS A 481 -4.00 11.80 -1.24
N ARG A 482 -4.50 12.12 -2.43
CA ARG A 482 -5.48 13.21 -2.60
C ARG A 482 -6.81 12.90 -1.91
N LEU A 483 -7.30 11.66 -2.03
CA LEU A 483 -8.59 11.25 -1.47
C LEU A 483 -8.58 11.28 0.06
N ILE A 484 -7.57 10.69 0.70
CA ILE A 484 -7.43 10.66 2.16
C ILE A 484 -7.12 12.05 2.73
N THR A 485 -6.61 12.97 1.91
CA THR A 485 -6.47 14.38 2.29
C THR A 485 -7.79 15.13 2.23
N SER A 486 -8.83 14.66 1.54
CA SER A 486 -10.13 15.35 1.49
C SER A 486 -10.92 15.21 2.80
N ASN A 487 -12.06 15.90 2.92
CA ASN A 487 -13.01 15.71 4.02
C ASN A 487 -13.95 14.50 3.80
N ALA A 488 -13.71 13.64 2.81
CA ALA A 488 -14.55 12.48 2.53
C ALA A 488 -14.05 11.20 3.23
N LEU A 489 -14.98 10.29 3.54
CA LEU A 489 -14.67 8.95 4.01
C LEU A 489 -14.22 8.08 2.83
N VAL A 490 -12.98 7.60 2.88
CA VAL A 490 -12.39 6.76 1.84
C VAL A 490 -12.64 5.29 2.10
N PHE A 491 -13.20 4.60 1.12
CA PHE A 491 -13.29 3.14 1.02
C PHE A 491 -12.15 2.67 0.12
N LYS A 492 -11.27 1.77 0.57
CA LYS A 492 -10.08 1.34 -0.19
C LYS A 492 -10.07 -0.17 -0.40
N ALA A 493 -10.02 -0.59 -1.66
CA ALA A 493 -9.77 -1.98 -2.06
C ALA A 493 -8.44 -2.06 -2.83
N THR A 494 -7.50 -2.86 -2.35
CA THR A 494 -6.17 -2.97 -2.97
C THR A 494 -5.50 -4.34 -2.78
N VAL A 495 -4.59 -4.71 -3.68
CA VAL A 495 -3.62 -5.82 -3.53
C VAL A 495 -2.21 -5.36 -3.17
N TYR A 496 -1.98 -4.05 -3.11
CA TYR A 496 -0.65 -3.47 -2.98
C TYR A 496 -0.41 -2.97 -1.55
N PRO A 497 0.43 -3.67 -0.77
CA PRO A 497 1.05 -3.04 0.37
C PRO A 497 1.94 -1.89 -0.11
N GLU A 498 1.71 -0.70 0.43
CA GLU A 498 2.48 0.52 0.15
C GLU A 498 3.38 0.87 1.35
N TRP A 499 4.34 1.79 1.16
CA TRP A 499 5.31 2.21 2.18
C TRP A 499 4.70 2.64 3.52
N PHE A 500 3.48 3.19 3.51
CA PHE A 500 2.77 3.64 4.71
C PHE A 500 1.89 2.57 5.37
N THR A 501 1.85 1.33 4.85
CA THR A 501 0.89 0.29 5.31
C THR A 501 0.96 0.05 6.82
N ASP A 502 2.15 0.06 7.43
CA ASP A 502 2.29 -0.10 8.89
C ASP A 502 1.99 1.19 9.68
N ARG A 503 1.96 2.33 8.99
CA ARG A 503 1.82 3.69 9.55
C ARG A 503 0.37 4.17 9.55
N ILE A 504 -0.48 3.63 8.66
CA ILE A 504 -1.92 3.91 8.59
C ILE A 504 -2.72 2.82 9.32
N MET A 505 -3.88 3.16 9.88
CA MET A 505 -4.75 2.22 10.58
C MET A 505 -6.13 2.11 9.89
N PRO A 506 -6.49 0.93 9.34
CA PRO A 506 -7.85 0.67 8.83
C PRO A 506 -8.90 0.85 9.95
N TRP A 507 -10.12 1.25 9.58
CA TRP A 507 -11.23 1.60 10.49
C TRP A 507 -10.99 2.81 11.41
N VAL A 508 -9.80 3.42 11.36
CA VAL A 508 -9.50 4.70 12.03
C VAL A 508 -9.31 5.81 11.01
N HIS A 509 -8.56 5.56 9.93
CA HIS A 509 -8.27 6.55 8.91
C HIS A 509 -9.07 6.34 7.61
N TYR A 510 -9.46 5.10 7.31
CA TYR A 510 -10.22 4.73 6.11
C TYR A 510 -10.96 3.41 6.32
N VAL A 511 -11.88 3.07 5.42
CA VAL A 511 -12.63 1.80 5.42
C VAL A 511 -11.96 0.82 4.44
N PRO A 512 -11.34 -0.29 4.89
CA PRO A 512 -10.86 -1.33 3.99
C PRO A 512 -12.04 -2.09 3.37
N VAL A 513 -11.97 -2.40 2.08
CA VAL A 513 -13.00 -3.12 1.32
C VAL A 513 -12.36 -4.30 0.61
N GLN A 514 -13.03 -5.45 0.61
CA GLN A 514 -12.56 -6.64 -0.10
C GLN A 514 -12.46 -6.40 -1.62
N LEU A 515 -11.50 -7.06 -2.28
CA LEU A 515 -11.28 -6.91 -3.72
C LEU A 515 -12.44 -7.38 -4.60
N ASP A 516 -13.28 -8.27 -4.06
CA ASP A 516 -14.50 -8.71 -4.72
C ASP A 516 -15.69 -7.78 -4.46
N TYR A 517 -15.49 -6.74 -3.66
CA TYR A 517 -16.46 -5.74 -3.19
C TYR A 517 -17.65 -6.33 -2.42
N SER A 518 -17.53 -7.56 -1.91
CA SER A 518 -18.63 -8.28 -1.25
C SER A 518 -19.10 -7.63 0.06
N ASP A 519 -18.27 -6.80 0.68
CA ASP A 519 -18.56 -6.03 1.89
C ASP A 519 -18.84 -4.54 1.64
N LEU A 520 -18.85 -4.09 0.38
CA LEU A 520 -19.02 -2.68 0.03
C LEU A 520 -20.42 -2.16 0.39
N HIS A 521 -21.48 -2.88 0.02
CA HIS A 521 -22.85 -2.48 0.37
C HIS A 521 -23.09 -2.50 1.87
N ASP A 522 -22.51 -3.47 2.58
CA ASP A 522 -22.66 -3.58 4.04
C ASP A 522 -21.96 -2.42 4.75
N ALA A 523 -20.71 -2.11 4.35
CA ALA A 523 -19.95 -1.02 4.92
C ALA A 523 -20.58 0.35 4.61
N LEU A 524 -20.98 0.57 3.36
CA LEU A 524 -21.66 1.81 2.96
C LEU A 524 -23.00 1.96 3.69
N GLY A 525 -23.80 0.90 3.76
CA GLY A 525 -25.10 0.91 4.44
C GLY A 525 -25.00 1.20 5.93
N PHE A 526 -23.92 0.76 6.59
CA PHE A 526 -23.65 1.11 7.99
C PHE A 526 -23.42 2.62 8.18
N PHE A 527 -22.55 3.23 7.37
CA PHE A 527 -22.22 4.65 7.53
C PHE A 527 -23.32 5.59 7.01
N ARG A 528 -23.84 5.30 5.82
CA ARG A 528 -24.85 6.10 5.12
C ARG A 528 -26.28 5.88 5.66
N GLY A 529 -26.53 4.72 6.27
CA GLY A 529 -27.89 4.26 6.55
C GLY A 529 -28.55 3.64 5.31
N ASP A 530 -29.79 3.22 5.50
CA ASP A 530 -30.59 2.55 4.48
C ASP A 530 -31.05 3.50 3.36
N LEU A 531 -32.04 3.09 2.55
CA LEU A 531 -32.56 3.93 1.45
C LEU A 531 -33.14 5.27 1.93
N ASN A 532 -33.57 5.36 3.18
CA ASN A 532 -34.12 6.56 3.81
C ASN A 532 -33.11 7.27 4.73
N GLY A 533 -31.89 6.73 4.86
CA GLY A 533 -30.88 7.21 5.82
C GLY A 533 -31.13 6.71 7.25
N GLU A 534 -32.07 5.78 7.47
CA GLU A 534 -32.30 5.22 8.79
C GLU A 534 -31.14 4.29 9.18
N GLY A 535 -30.77 4.31 10.47
CA GLY A 535 -29.64 3.53 10.99
C GLY A 535 -28.26 4.03 10.54
N ALA A 536 -28.16 5.25 10.00
CA ALA A 536 -26.90 5.85 9.60
C ALA A 536 -25.99 6.13 10.80
N HIS A 537 -24.72 5.78 10.66
CA HIS A 537 -23.63 6.13 11.59
C HIS A 537 -22.79 7.29 11.04
N ASP A 538 -23.45 8.39 10.68
CA ASP A 538 -22.82 9.57 10.03
C ASP A 538 -21.72 10.19 10.91
N ASP A 539 -21.91 10.24 12.23
CA ASP A 539 -20.89 10.72 13.16
C ASP A 539 -19.62 9.85 13.15
N MET A 540 -19.77 8.52 13.04
CA MET A 540 -18.63 7.61 12.90
C MET A 540 -17.94 7.81 11.55
N ALA A 541 -18.72 8.00 10.49
CA ALA A 541 -18.20 8.29 9.16
C ALA A 541 -17.36 9.58 9.14
N ARG A 542 -17.89 10.67 9.71
CA ARG A 542 -17.19 11.95 9.89
C ARG A 542 -15.92 11.78 10.71
N LYS A 543 -15.96 11.00 11.79
CA LYS A 543 -14.80 10.75 12.64
C LYS A 543 -13.67 10.10 11.86
N ILE A 544 -13.96 9.05 11.08
CA ILE A 544 -12.95 8.34 10.27
C ILE A 544 -12.43 9.24 9.14
N ALA A 545 -13.32 9.95 8.42
CA ALA A 545 -12.93 10.89 7.36
C ALA A 545 -11.97 11.98 7.90
N THR A 546 -12.33 12.57 9.04
CA THR A 546 -11.53 13.59 9.71
C THR A 546 -10.18 13.04 10.16
N ALA A 547 -10.17 11.86 10.79
CA ALA A 547 -8.94 11.21 11.24
C ALA A 547 -8.04 10.83 10.05
N GLY A 548 -8.60 10.40 8.91
CA GLY A 548 -7.88 10.16 7.67
C GLY A 548 -7.20 11.42 7.14
N ARG A 549 -7.92 12.55 7.09
CA ARG A 549 -7.36 13.85 6.70
C ARG A 549 -6.26 14.30 7.63
N VAL A 550 -6.49 14.24 8.95
CA VAL A 550 -5.46 14.59 9.95
C VAL A 550 -4.23 13.72 9.74
N TRP A 551 -4.41 12.41 9.57
CA TRP A 551 -3.30 11.48 9.32
C TRP A 551 -2.52 11.86 8.06
N SER A 552 -3.21 12.15 6.95
CA SER A 552 -2.57 12.57 5.71
C SER A 552 -1.69 13.82 5.87
N LYS A 553 -2.16 14.79 6.66
CA LYS A 553 -1.48 16.08 6.87
C LYS A 553 -0.36 16.02 7.91
N THR A 554 -0.29 14.96 8.72
CA THR A 554 0.67 14.87 9.84
C THR A 554 1.62 13.68 9.76
N PHE A 555 1.29 12.64 8.98
CA PHE A 555 2.10 11.43 8.80
C PHE A 555 2.49 11.16 7.34
N TRP A 556 1.94 11.90 6.36
CA TRP A 556 2.27 11.79 4.93
C TRP A 556 2.68 13.13 4.34
N ARG A 557 3.56 13.85 5.04
CA ARG A 557 4.20 15.09 4.55
C ARG A 557 5.44 14.77 3.71
N LYS A 558 6.00 15.76 3.03
CA LYS A 558 7.30 15.58 2.34
C LYS A 558 8.38 15.14 3.33
N GLU A 559 8.36 15.68 4.55
CA GLU A 559 9.29 15.32 5.62
C GLU A 559 9.16 13.84 6.03
N ASP A 560 7.94 13.29 6.05
CA ASP A 560 7.72 11.86 6.33
C ASP A 560 8.22 10.97 5.18
N LEU A 561 8.06 11.42 3.93
CA LEU A 561 8.62 10.73 2.77
C LEU A 561 10.16 10.74 2.81
N THR A 562 10.77 11.89 3.09
CA THR A 562 12.23 12.02 3.26
C THR A 562 12.72 11.14 4.40
N ALA A 563 12.07 11.13 5.57
CA ALA A 563 12.47 10.27 6.69
C ALA A 563 12.43 8.77 6.33
N TYR A 564 11.46 8.34 5.51
CA TYR A 564 11.39 6.97 5.00
C TYR A 564 12.48 6.67 3.99
N GLN A 565 12.69 7.53 2.99
CA GLN A 565 13.72 7.30 1.99
C GLN A 565 15.12 7.36 2.60
N PHE A 566 15.36 8.29 3.52
CA PHE A 566 16.61 8.37 4.26
C PHE A 566 16.89 7.04 4.97
N ARG A 567 15.93 6.54 5.74
CA ARG A 567 16.10 5.24 6.41
C ARG A 567 16.29 4.09 5.43
N LEU A 568 15.49 4.04 4.35
CA LEU A 568 15.58 3.01 3.33
C LEU A 568 16.98 2.94 2.72
N PHE A 569 17.58 4.09 2.37
CA PHE A 569 18.91 4.11 1.76
C PHE A 569 20.04 3.87 2.75
N LEU A 570 19.89 4.21 4.04
CA LEU A 570 20.83 3.75 5.07
C LEU A 570 20.85 2.22 5.17
N GLU A 571 19.67 1.59 5.22
CA GLU A 571 19.55 0.14 5.28
C GLU A 571 20.01 -0.54 3.99
N TYR A 572 19.64 0.02 2.84
CA TYR A 572 20.02 -0.49 1.54
C TYR A 572 21.53 -0.44 1.31
N ALA A 573 22.18 0.70 1.60
CA ALA A 573 23.64 0.80 1.51
C ALA A 573 24.32 -0.24 2.43
N ARG A 574 23.77 -0.46 3.62
CA ARG A 574 24.29 -1.46 4.55
C ARG A 574 24.14 -2.90 4.05
N VAL A 575 22.97 -3.31 3.57
CA VAL A 575 22.77 -4.70 3.08
C VAL A 575 23.65 -5.00 1.85
N MET A 576 23.92 -3.98 1.03
CA MET A 576 24.79 -4.08 -0.14
C MET A 576 26.30 -4.06 0.20
N SER A 577 26.70 -3.70 1.42
CA SER A 577 28.11 -3.61 1.82
C SER A 577 28.74 -4.99 2.03
N THR A 578 29.98 -5.16 1.59
CA THR A 578 30.81 -6.34 1.92
C THR A 578 31.28 -6.32 3.38
N ASP A 579 31.31 -5.14 4.00
CA ASP A 579 31.53 -4.95 5.44
C ASP A 579 30.26 -4.36 6.08
N ARG A 580 29.30 -5.24 6.40
CA ARG A 580 28.02 -4.86 7.00
C ARG A 580 28.15 -4.43 8.47
N GLU A 581 29.19 -4.92 9.15
CA GLU A 581 29.46 -4.57 10.55
C GLU A 581 30.00 -3.15 10.67
N ALA A 582 30.93 -2.73 9.80
CA ALA A 582 31.38 -1.34 9.74
C ALA A 582 30.25 -0.36 9.38
N MET A 583 29.22 -0.85 8.67
CA MET A 583 28.03 -0.09 8.28
C MET A 583 26.92 -0.12 9.34
N SER A 584 27.19 -0.65 10.53
CA SER A 584 26.26 -0.62 11.66
C SER A 584 26.64 0.45 12.68
N TYR A 585 25.65 0.97 13.40
CA TYR A 585 25.82 1.91 14.50
C TYR A 585 26.77 1.33 15.56
N LYS A 586 27.66 2.19 16.07
CA LYS A 586 28.64 1.88 17.13
C LYS A 586 28.23 2.64 18.39
N ASP A 587 28.24 1.96 19.53
CA ASP A 587 27.78 2.47 20.82
C ASP A 587 28.69 3.57 21.40
#